data_AF-A0A8S1E110-F1
#
_entry.id   AF-A0A8S1E110-F1
#
_cell.length_a   1.000
_cell.length_b   1.000
_cell.length_c   1.000
_cell.angle_alpha   90.00
_cell.angle_beta   90.00
_cell.angle_gamma   90.00
#
_symmetry.space_group_name_H-M   'P 1'
#
loop_
_entity.id
_entity.type
_entity.pdbx_description
1 polymer ?
#
loop_
_entity_poly.entity_id
_entity_poly.type
_entity_poly.pdbx_seq_one_letter_code
_entity_poly.pdbx_strand_id
1 'polypeptide(L)'
;MENGDVELKTIFPILSDEELMRAVEPIIQEYFENGDTNEACISFEELHAGKKRYRLPYIAIEMAMDHKPSHRELTSVLISDMYGRIVSERDIARAFDELLRNLPDLVLDTPDAATVLANFLARVVADDCLPPRYVYDLSDLAKQTPTSPSNQEGEEQVEPKANGLVNGDANGTPPDTLMNQHSRVTISRAETLLSLKHGLVRLDNVWGVGGGTRPVKSLIRQMVLLLREYLSSSDLHEASRCLQELEVPHFHHELVYEAVIMTIEAVVGPTEEKMVRLLKFLSDAVIITPDMMERGIMRIFEDLDDICLDVPVAHSVLERFLENCEKAGFITHNLVRKLPTRGRKRFVSEGDGGRIKDHLY
;
A
#
# COMPACT_ATOMS: atom_id res chain seq x y z
N MET A 1 62.65 29.40 -4.07
CA MET A 1 61.95 28.10 -3.97
C MET A 1 60.49 28.42 -4.24
N GLU A 2 60.02 28.15 -5.44
CA GLU A 2 58.63 28.37 -5.83
C GLU A 2 57.78 27.32 -5.11
N ASN A 3 56.86 27.76 -4.27
CA ASN A 3 55.85 26.89 -3.68
C ASN A 3 54.89 26.52 -4.81
N GLY A 4 55.10 25.34 -5.40
CA GLY A 4 54.16 24.77 -6.35
C GLY A 4 52.79 24.59 -5.71
N ASP A 5 51.75 25.06 -6.38
CA ASP A 5 50.36 24.93 -5.95
C ASP A 5 50.02 23.45 -5.72
N VAL A 6 49.68 23.11 -4.47
CA VAL A 6 49.21 21.78 -4.10
C VAL A 6 47.71 21.71 -4.42
N GLU A 7 47.35 21.06 -5.52
CA GLU A 7 45.97 20.69 -5.80
C GLU A 7 45.54 19.53 -4.89
N LEU A 8 44.78 19.85 -3.83
CA LEU A 8 44.11 18.86 -3.00
C LEU A 8 42.88 18.34 -3.74
N LYS A 9 42.96 17.13 -4.30
CA LYS A 9 41.79 16.41 -4.81
C LYS A 9 41.12 15.64 -3.67
N THR A 10 39.87 15.95 -3.37
CA THR A 10 39.04 15.16 -2.48
C THR A 10 38.84 13.77 -3.09
N ILE A 11 39.39 12.73 -2.46
CA ILE A 11 39.18 11.33 -2.85
C ILE A 11 38.03 10.82 -1.99
N PHE A 12 36.88 10.57 -2.60
CA PHE A 12 35.80 9.85 -1.94
C PHE A 12 36.13 8.36 -1.92
N PRO A 13 36.11 7.69 -0.76
CA PRO A 13 36.31 6.24 -0.71
C PRO A 13 35.19 5.54 -1.48
N ILE A 14 35.56 4.62 -2.37
CA ILE A 14 34.60 3.80 -3.10
C ILE A 14 34.03 2.77 -2.12
N LEU A 15 32.77 2.93 -1.74
CA LEU A 15 32.06 1.96 -0.91
C LEU A 15 32.01 0.60 -1.62
N SER A 16 32.27 -0.49 -0.89
CA SER A 16 31.96 -1.85 -1.32
C SER A 16 30.44 -2.03 -1.47
N ASP A 17 30.01 -3.11 -2.14
CA ASP A 17 28.57 -3.35 -2.32
C ASP A 17 27.87 -3.60 -0.98
N GLU A 18 28.54 -4.29 -0.05
CA GLU A 18 28.04 -4.53 1.30
C GLU A 18 27.95 -3.25 2.14
N GLU A 19 28.95 -2.37 2.05
CA GLU A 19 28.92 -1.09 2.77
C GLU A 19 27.84 -0.16 2.23
N LEU A 20 27.65 -0.15 0.92
CA LEU A 20 26.57 0.62 0.29
C LEU A 20 25.21 0.06 0.70
N MET A 21 25.04 -1.26 0.72
CA MET A 21 23.80 -1.91 1.17
C MET A 21 23.47 -1.55 2.62
N ARG A 22 24.44 -1.69 3.54
CA ARG A 22 24.29 -1.31 4.96
C ARG A 22 23.96 0.16 5.17
N ALA A 23 24.35 1.04 4.24
CA ALA A 23 24.04 2.47 4.31
C ALA A 23 22.68 2.83 3.70
N VAL A 24 22.24 2.09 2.68
CA VAL A 24 21.00 2.33 1.91
C VAL A 24 19.77 1.77 2.63
N GLU A 25 19.87 0.60 3.24
CA GLU A 25 18.78 -0.06 3.97
C GLU A 25 18.07 0.84 5.00
N PRO A 26 18.76 1.50 5.95
CA PRO A 26 18.07 2.33 6.94
C PRO A 26 17.34 3.53 6.31
N ILE A 27 17.86 4.08 5.22
CA ILE A 27 17.21 5.20 4.50
C ILE A 27 15.89 4.73 3.88
N ILE A 28 15.87 3.55 3.26
CA ILE A 28 14.65 2.98 2.67
C ILE A 28 13.64 2.60 3.75
N GLN A 29 14.11 2.04 4.88
CA GLN A 29 13.23 1.71 6.00
C GLN A 29 12.56 2.96 6.58
N GLU A 30 13.31 4.04 6.80
CA GLU A 30 12.75 5.31 7.24
C GLU A 30 11.75 5.88 6.24
N TYR A 31 12.09 5.84 4.94
CA TYR A 31 11.19 6.24 3.87
C TYR A 31 9.89 5.42 3.83
N PHE A 32 9.93 4.11 4.11
CA PHE A 32 8.72 3.29 4.17
C PHE A 32 7.77 3.70 5.31
N GLU A 33 8.29 4.28 6.39
CA GLU A 33 7.47 4.75 7.51
C GLU A 33 6.89 6.15 7.25
N ASN A 34 7.65 7.05 6.62
CA ASN A 34 7.26 8.46 6.49
C ASN A 34 6.81 8.90 5.08
N GLY A 35 7.22 8.18 4.03
CA GLY A 35 6.94 8.50 2.63
C GLY A 35 7.60 9.80 2.13
N ASP A 36 8.60 10.35 2.82
CA ASP A 36 9.29 11.58 2.41
C ASP A 36 10.40 11.28 1.40
N THR A 37 10.06 11.40 0.11
CA THR A 37 11.04 11.15 -0.94
C THR A 37 12.20 12.15 -0.92
N ASN A 38 11.95 13.38 -0.50
CA ASN A 38 12.97 14.43 -0.60
C ASN A 38 14.07 14.21 0.45
N GLU A 39 13.68 13.82 1.66
CA GLU A 39 14.60 13.39 2.71
C GLU A 39 15.42 12.17 2.27
N ALA A 40 14.77 11.13 1.73
CA ALA A 40 15.46 9.95 1.21
C ALA A 40 16.47 10.32 0.10
N CYS A 41 16.08 11.20 -0.82
CA CYS A 41 16.95 11.70 -1.89
C CYS A 41 18.19 12.44 -1.37
N ILE A 42 18.02 13.31 -0.37
CA ILE A 42 19.14 14.02 0.25
C ILE A 42 20.12 13.01 0.86
N SER A 43 19.61 12.05 1.63
CA SER A 43 20.42 11.00 2.25
C SER A 43 21.17 10.16 1.22
N PHE A 44 20.54 9.80 0.09
CA PHE A 44 21.22 9.06 -0.99
C PHE A 44 22.30 9.88 -1.71
N GLU A 45 22.11 11.17 -1.89
CA GLU A 45 23.13 12.06 -2.48
C GLU A 45 24.39 12.10 -1.61
N GLU A 46 24.22 12.12 -0.28
CA GLU A 46 25.31 12.11 0.70
C GLU A 46 26.15 10.81 0.71
N LEU A 47 25.58 9.68 0.26
CA LEU A 47 26.31 8.42 0.15
C LEU A 47 27.39 8.43 -0.95
N HIS A 48 27.32 9.38 -1.89
CA HIS A 48 28.28 9.50 -3.00
C HIS A 48 28.49 8.18 -3.78
N ALA A 49 27.41 7.43 -4.08
CA ALA A 49 27.45 6.10 -4.70
C ALA A 49 28.19 6.03 -6.06
N GLY A 50 28.45 7.16 -6.72
CA GLY A 50 29.27 7.24 -7.94
C GLY A 50 28.77 6.32 -9.06
N LYS A 51 29.60 5.39 -9.51
CA LYS A 51 29.24 4.41 -10.55
C LYS A 51 28.29 3.30 -10.09
N LYS A 52 27.99 3.24 -8.78
CA LYS A 52 27.11 2.25 -8.15
C LYS A 52 25.70 2.80 -7.88
N ARG A 53 25.31 3.93 -8.47
CA ARG A 53 23.97 4.53 -8.35
C ARG A 53 22.83 3.56 -8.69
N TYR A 54 23.05 2.67 -9.66
CA TYR A 54 22.09 1.59 -9.98
C TYR A 54 21.74 0.68 -8.79
N ARG A 55 22.58 0.61 -7.74
CA ARG A 55 22.29 -0.17 -6.54
C ARG A 55 21.16 0.42 -5.70
N LEU A 56 20.89 1.73 -5.80
CA LEU A 56 19.80 2.37 -5.05
C LEU A 56 18.42 1.80 -5.45
N PRO A 57 17.99 1.84 -6.74
CA PRO A 57 16.75 1.20 -7.15
C PRO A 57 16.79 -0.33 -7.01
N TYR A 58 17.96 -0.97 -7.15
CA TYR A 58 18.09 -2.43 -6.93
C TYR A 58 17.68 -2.80 -5.50
N ILE A 59 18.31 -2.17 -4.49
CA ILE A 59 18.08 -2.48 -3.08
C ILE A 59 16.65 -2.10 -2.68
N ALA A 60 16.13 -0.96 -3.16
CA ALA A 60 14.75 -0.56 -2.89
C ALA A 60 13.73 -1.57 -3.44
N ILE A 61 13.91 -2.05 -4.67
CA ILE A 61 13.03 -3.07 -5.24
C ILE A 61 13.14 -4.38 -4.47
N GLU A 62 14.36 -4.85 -4.17
CA GLU A 62 14.62 -6.08 -3.42
C GLU A 62 13.94 -6.04 -2.04
N MET A 63 14.13 -4.96 -1.27
CA MET A 63 13.48 -4.76 0.02
C MET A 63 11.94 -4.72 -0.08
N ALA A 64 11.40 -4.17 -1.16
CA ALA A 64 9.95 -4.06 -1.36
C ALA A 64 9.29 -5.40 -1.78
N MET A 65 10.06 -6.35 -2.34
CA MET A 65 9.50 -7.62 -2.79
C MET A 65 8.85 -8.39 -1.65
N ASP A 66 9.52 -8.46 -0.49
CA ASP A 66 9.04 -9.17 0.70
C ASP A 66 8.15 -8.30 1.62
N HIS A 67 7.70 -7.14 1.13
CA HIS A 67 6.90 -6.19 1.90
C HIS A 67 5.47 -6.01 1.35
N LYS A 68 4.67 -5.24 2.11
CA LYS A 68 3.28 -4.93 1.78
C LYS A 68 3.15 -4.18 0.46
N PRO A 69 2.01 -4.29 -0.24
CA PRO A 69 1.75 -3.53 -1.46
C PRO A 69 1.96 -2.00 -1.33
N SER A 70 1.64 -1.39 -0.19
CA SER A 70 1.93 0.03 0.04
C SER A 70 3.41 0.40 -0.04
N HIS A 71 4.33 -0.47 0.39
CA HIS A 71 5.78 -0.23 0.27
C HIS A 71 6.26 -0.40 -1.18
N ARG A 72 5.59 -1.26 -1.97
CA ARG A 72 5.85 -1.43 -3.41
C ARG A 72 5.42 -0.18 -4.19
N GLU A 73 4.30 0.43 -3.79
CA GLU A 73 3.88 1.75 -4.28
C GLU A 73 4.92 2.83 -3.92
N LEU A 74 5.30 2.93 -2.64
CA LEU A 74 6.32 3.89 -2.19
C LEU A 74 7.63 3.72 -2.95
N THR A 75 8.06 2.48 -3.21
CA THR A 75 9.28 2.19 -3.98
C THR A 75 9.16 2.68 -5.42
N SER A 76 7.98 2.54 -6.05
CA SER A 76 7.75 3.06 -7.40
C SER A 76 7.84 4.59 -7.44
N VAL A 77 7.23 5.26 -6.46
CA VAL A 77 7.34 6.72 -6.28
C VAL A 77 8.79 7.15 -6.07
N LEU A 78 9.53 6.45 -5.21
CA LEU A 78 10.93 6.74 -4.92
C LEU A 78 11.80 6.64 -6.18
N ILE A 79 11.63 5.58 -6.97
CA ILE A 79 12.39 5.41 -8.23
C ILE A 79 12.08 6.55 -9.21
N SER A 80 10.81 6.92 -9.34
CA SER A 80 10.38 8.03 -10.21
C SER A 80 10.97 9.37 -9.77
N ASP A 81 10.93 9.69 -8.49
CA ASP A 81 11.46 10.95 -7.96
C ASP A 81 13.00 11.00 -7.96
N MET A 82 13.67 9.84 -7.84
CA MET A 82 15.12 9.74 -8.00
C MET A 82 15.55 9.93 -9.47
N TYR A 83 14.69 9.66 -10.44
CA TYR A 83 15.02 9.70 -11.86
C TYR A 83 15.34 11.12 -12.33
N GLY A 84 16.47 11.27 -13.05
CA GLY A 84 16.95 12.56 -13.55
C GLY A 84 17.66 13.43 -12.50
N ARG A 85 17.44 13.18 -11.20
CA ARG A 85 18.17 13.82 -10.09
C ARG A 85 19.36 12.99 -9.62
N ILE A 86 19.09 11.76 -9.18
CA ILE A 86 20.06 10.86 -8.54
C ILE A 86 20.50 9.75 -9.48
N VAL A 87 19.52 9.07 -10.11
CA VAL A 87 19.74 7.94 -11.01
C VAL A 87 19.37 8.29 -12.44
N SER A 88 20.10 7.73 -13.39
CA SER A 88 19.81 7.86 -14.83
C SER A 88 19.01 6.68 -15.36
N GLU A 89 18.50 6.79 -16.58
CA GLU A 89 17.86 5.68 -17.31
C GLU A 89 18.77 4.45 -17.34
N ARG A 90 20.08 4.67 -17.56
CA ARG A 90 21.09 3.61 -17.58
C ARG A 90 21.25 2.94 -16.21
N ASP A 91 21.15 3.69 -15.12
CA ASP A 91 21.23 3.13 -13.77
C ASP A 91 20.00 2.28 -13.46
N ILE A 92 18.80 2.74 -13.82
CA ILE A 92 17.56 1.98 -13.64
C ILE A 92 17.59 0.71 -14.50
N ALA A 93 17.94 0.81 -15.78
CA ALA A 93 18.06 -0.35 -16.68
C ALA A 93 19.05 -1.39 -16.12
N ARG A 94 20.21 -0.94 -15.63
CA ARG A 94 21.20 -1.84 -15.02
C ARG A 94 20.65 -2.51 -13.75
N ALA A 95 19.88 -1.81 -12.93
CA ALA A 95 19.25 -2.39 -11.76
C ALA A 95 18.30 -3.53 -12.13
N PHE A 96 17.45 -3.33 -13.14
CA PHE A 96 16.56 -4.38 -13.66
C PHE A 96 17.33 -5.53 -14.30
N ASP A 97 18.41 -5.28 -15.05
CA ASP A 97 19.26 -6.34 -15.60
C ASP A 97 19.84 -7.24 -14.49
N GLU A 98 20.29 -6.64 -13.39
CA GLU A 98 20.82 -7.38 -12.23
C GLU A 98 19.70 -8.10 -11.46
N LEU A 99 18.54 -7.49 -11.26
CA LEU A 99 17.38 -8.12 -10.61
C LEU A 99 16.87 -9.33 -11.41
N LEU A 100 16.71 -9.20 -12.73
CA LEU A 100 16.31 -10.30 -13.62
C LEU A 100 17.33 -11.46 -13.53
N ARG A 101 18.62 -11.15 -13.56
CA ARG A 101 19.68 -12.16 -13.38
C ARG A 101 19.56 -12.89 -12.04
N ASN A 102 19.25 -12.15 -10.96
CA ASN A 102 19.16 -12.67 -9.60
C ASN A 102 17.81 -13.30 -9.24
N LEU A 103 16.81 -13.25 -10.13
CA LEU A 103 15.47 -13.79 -9.86
C LEU A 103 15.44 -15.25 -9.33
N PRO A 104 16.29 -16.19 -9.78
CA PRO A 104 16.29 -17.55 -9.23
C PRO A 104 16.51 -17.58 -7.72
N ASP A 105 17.35 -16.69 -7.21
CA ASP A 105 17.65 -16.58 -5.78
C ASP A 105 16.55 -15.79 -5.05
N LEU A 106 16.08 -14.68 -5.64
CA LEU A 106 15.00 -13.87 -5.06
C LEU A 106 13.69 -14.66 -4.86
N VAL A 107 13.40 -15.62 -5.74
CA VAL A 107 12.19 -16.46 -5.62
C VAL A 107 12.27 -17.45 -4.45
N LEU A 108 13.47 -17.75 -3.95
CA LEU A 108 13.63 -18.62 -2.77
C LEU A 108 13.07 -17.96 -1.51
N ASP A 109 13.30 -16.65 -1.36
CA ASP A 109 12.80 -15.88 -0.22
C ASP A 109 11.39 -15.32 -0.48
N THR A 110 11.11 -14.90 -1.72
CA THR A 110 9.84 -14.30 -2.11
C THR A 110 9.21 -15.04 -3.31
N PRO A 111 8.30 -16.00 -3.09
CA PRO A 111 7.74 -16.84 -4.15
C PRO A 111 7.08 -16.09 -5.32
N ASP A 112 6.56 -14.88 -5.08
CA ASP A 112 5.96 -14.01 -6.09
C ASP A 112 6.93 -12.97 -6.69
N ALA A 113 8.23 -13.03 -6.40
CA ALA A 113 9.25 -12.06 -6.85
C ALA A 113 9.21 -11.78 -8.35
N ALA A 114 9.04 -12.81 -9.19
CA ALA A 114 8.90 -12.64 -10.64
C ALA A 114 7.67 -11.80 -11.03
N THR A 115 6.56 -11.97 -10.33
CA THR A 115 5.32 -11.20 -10.54
C THR A 115 5.50 -9.76 -10.09
N VAL A 116 6.11 -9.57 -8.92
CA VAL A 116 6.38 -8.25 -8.34
C VAL A 116 7.37 -7.47 -9.22
N LEU A 117 8.48 -8.08 -9.62
CA LEU A 117 9.46 -7.43 -10.50
C LEU A 117 8.86 -7.06 -11.86
N ALA A 118 7.93 -7.85 -12.40
CA ALA A 118 7.24 -7.52 -13.64
C ALA A 118 6.35 -6.27 -13.50
N ASN A 119 5.67 -6.14 -12.36
CA ASN A 119 4.87 -4.97 -12.05
C ASN A 119 5.76 -3.73 -11.89
N PHE A 120 6.91 -3.83 -11.20
CA PHE A 120 7.90 -2.76 -11.14
C PHE A 120 8.42 -2.37 -12.52
N LEU A 121 8.77 -3.35 -13.35
CA LEU A 121 9.27 -3.11 -14.70
C LEU A 121 8.23 -2.39 -15.58
N ALA A 122 6.97 -2.80 -15.52
CA ALA A 122 5.90 -2.09 -16.21
C ALA A 122 5.69 -0.68 -15.64
N ARG A 123 5.79 -0.52 -14.31
CA ARG A 123 5.59 0.76 -13.63
C ARG A 123 6.65 1.80 -13.99
N VAL A 124 7.94 1.44 -13.98
CA VAL A 124 9.01 2.37 -14.37
C VAL A 124 8.93 2.79 -15.84
N VAL A 125 8.29 1.98 -16.71
CA VAL A 125 7.97 2.38 -18.08
C VAL A 125 6.79 3.35 -18.11
N ALA A 126 5.78 3.14 -17.26
CA ALA A 126 4.63 4.05 -17.14
C ALA A 126 5.01 5.43 -16.56
N ASP A 127 6.02 5.44 -15.69
CA ASP A 127 6.59 6.65 -15.07
C ASP A 127 7.66 7.32 -15.95
N ASP A 128 7.80 6.93 -17.23
CA ASP A 128 8.78 7.45 -18.20
C ASP A 128 10.26 7.33 -17.74
N CYS A 129 10.55 6.48 -16.76
CA CYS A 129 11.91 6.23 -16.27
C CYS A 129 12.70 5.27 -17.17
N LEU A 130 11.99 4.40 -17.90
CA LEU A 130 12.54 3.53 -18.95
C LEU A 130 11.66 3.58 -20.21
N PRO A 131 12.23 3.55 -21.42
CA PRO A 131 11.43 3.48 -22.64
C PRO A 131 10.79 2.09 -22.81
N PRO A 132 9.58 1.97 -23.38
CA PRO A 132 8.95 0.67 -23.65
C PRO A 132 9.82 -0.29 -24.48
N ARG A 133 10.69 0.26 -25.34
CA ARG A 133 11.66 -0.51 -26.13
C ARG A 133 12.53 -1.43 -25.27
N TYR A 134 12.92 -1.00 -24.06
CA TYR A 134 13.71 -1.82 -23.15
C TYR A 134 13.03 -3.18 -22.88
N VAL A 135 11.71 -3.18 -22.63
CA VAL A 135 10.95 -4.41 -22.39
C VAL A 135 10.78 -5.24 -23.67
N TYR A 136 10.57 -4.58 -24.82
CA TYR A 136 10.44 -5.29 -26.11
C TYR A 136 11.75 -5.98 -26.53
N ASP A 137 12.89 -5.31 -26.37
CA ASP A 137 14.21 -5.87 -26.69
C ASP A 137 14.50 -7.09 -25.79
N LEU A 138 14.16 -7.02 -24.50
CA LEU A 138 14.24 -8.16 -23.57
C LEU A 138 13.31 -9.32 -23.98
N SER A 139 12.09 -9.02 -24.41
CA SER A 139 11.13 -10.02 -24.87
C SER A 139 11.63 -10.75 -26.12
N ASP A 140 12.18 -10.00 -27.08
CA ASP A 140 12.74 -10.57 -28.30
C ASP A 140 13.99 -11.42 -28.02
N LEU A 141 14.84 -11.01 -27.07
CA LEU A 141 15.96 -11.82 -26.60
C LEU A 141 15.47 -13.13 -25.95
N ALA A 142 14.42 -13.07 -25.13
CA ALA A 142 13.84 -14.22 -24.43
C ALA A 142 13.13 -15.24 -25.36
N LYS A 143 12.69 -14.80 -26.55
CA LYS A 143 12.14 -15.66 -27.62
C LYS A 143 13.24 -16.36 -28.42
N GLN A 144 14.42 -15.74 -28.54
CA GLN A 144 15.56 -16.26 -29.30
C GLN A 144 16.41 -17.26 -28.51
N THR A 145 16.37 -17.22 -27.18
CA THR A 145 17.13 -18.15 -26.33
C THR A 145 16.43 -19.52 -26.25
N PRO A 146 17.12 -20.64 -26.54
CA PRO A 146 16.53 -21.97 -26.39
C PRO A 146 16.18 -22.24 -24.93
N THR A 147 14.98 -22.78 -24.68
CA THR A 147 14.66 -23.36 -23.38
C THR A 147 15.48 -24.61 -23.18
N SER A 148 16.36 -24.64 -22.16
CA SER A 148 16.88 -25.92 -21.68
C SER A 148 15.71 -26.83 -21.32
N PRO A 149 15.74 -28.14 -21.65
CA PRO A 149 14.74 -29.07 -21.17
C PRO A 149 14.74 -29.03 -19.64
N SER A 150 13.56 -29.01 -19.04
CA SER A 150 13.36 -29.17 -17.61
C SER A 150 14.01 -30.50 -17.15
N ASN A 151 15.15 -30.44 -16.46
CA ASN A 151 15.67 -31.58 -15.73
C ASN A 151 14.79 -31.79 -14.49
N GLN A 152 13.90 -32.77 -14.58
CA GLN A 152 13.68 -33.65 -13.44
C GLN A 152 14.98 -34.43 -13.23
N GLU A 153 15.35 -34.61 -11.96
CA GLU A 153 16.44 -35.45 -11.42
C GLU A 153 17.84 -34.81 -11.26
N GLY A 154 18.27 -34.75 -9.99
CA GLY A 154 19.69 -34.82 -9.59
C GLY A 154 20.40 -33.49 -9.35
N GLU A 155 20.38 -33.01 -8.09
CA GLU A 155 21.41 -32.10 -7.59
C GLU A 155 22.77 -32.81 -7.60
N GLU A 156 23.74 -32.29 -8.35
CA GLU A 156 25.15 -32.57 -8.09
C GLU A 156 25.90 -31.23 -8.03
N GLN A 157 26.46 -30.96 -6.86
CA GLN A 157 27.21 -29.75 -6.54
C GLN A 157 28.45 -29.65 -7.42
N VAL A 158 28.60 -28.54 -8.15
CA VAL A 158 29.86 -28.17 -8.79
C VAL A 158 30.26 -26.78 -8.29
N GLU A 159 31.31 -26.74 -7.48
CA GLU A 159 31.93 -25.52 -6.95
C GLU A 159 32.35 -24.54 -8.07
N PRO A 160 32.27 -23.20 -7.86
CA PRO A 160 32.77 -22.25 -8.83
C PRO A 160 34.28 -22.06 -8.65
N LYS A 161 35.06 -22.40 -9.67
CA LYS A 161 36.46 -21.95 -9.77
C LYS A 161 36.51 -20.54 -10.37
N ALA A 162 37.09 -19.63 -9.61
CA ALA A 162 37.44 -18.28 -10.02
C ALA A 162 38.44 -18.26 -11.19
N ASN A 163 38.18 -17.43 -12.21
CA ASN A 163 39.15 -16.48 -12.78
C ASN A 163 38.60 -15.77 -14.01
N GLY A 164 38.84 -14.46 -14.08
CA GLY A 164 38.88 -13.72 -15.34
C GLY A 164 38.27 -12.33 -15.30
N LEU A 165 39.02 -11.34 -14.78
CA LEU A 165 38.79 -9.95 -15.15
C LEU A 165 38.92 -9.80 -16.67
N VAL A 166 37.92 -9.25 -17.35
CA VAL A 166 38.09 -8.67 -18.69
C VAL A 166 37.51 -7.26 -18.71
N ASN A 167 38.35 -6.37 -19.23
CA ASN A 167 38.17 -4.94 -19.34
C ASN A 167 36.95 -4.55 -20.17
N GLY A 168 36.42 -3.36 -19.87
CA GLY A 168 35.25 -2.82 -20.54
C GLY A 168 35.48 -2.44 -21.99
N ASP A 169 34.45 -2.71 -22.79
CA ASP A 169 34.21 -2.02 -24.05
C ASP A 169 32.77 -1.46 -24.04
N ALA A 170 32.67 -0.22 -24.47
CA ALA A 170 31.43 0.52 -24.62
C ALA A 170 30.70 0.08 -25.89
N ASN A 171 29.89 -0.97 -25.78
CA ASN A 171 28.71 -1.21 -26.62
C ASN A 171 27.82 -2.23 -25.89
N GLY A 172 26.59 -1.82 -25.58
CA GLY A 172 25.67 -2.60 -24.77
C GLY A 172 25.31 -3.92 -25.44
N THR A 173 25.71 -5.03 -24.81
CA THR A 173 24.95 -6.27 -24.55
C THR A 173 25.85 -7.14 -23.66
N PRO A 174 25.42 -7.62 -22.47
CA PRO A 174 26.24 -8.55 -21.71
C PRO A 174 26.33 -9.92 -22.43
N PRO A 175 27.51 -10.56 -22.48
CA PRO A 175 27.70 -11.87 -23.07
C PRO A 175 27.15 -12.99 -22.15
N ASP A 176 26.47 -13.98 -22.75
CA ASP A 176 26.21 -15.33 -22.23
C ASP A 176 25.77 -15.47 -20.76
N THR A 177 24.62 -14.88 -20.37
CA THR A 177 23.81 -15.45 -19.28
C THR A 177 22.53 -15.99 -19.87
N LEU A 178 22.39 -17.32 -19.89
CA LEU A 178 21.15 -17.99 -20.27
C LEU A 178 19.97 -17.34 -19.52
N MET A 179 19.03 -16.73 -20.25
CA MET A 179 17.86 -16.08 -19.67
C MET A 179 17.08 -17.10 -18.83
N ASN A 180 17.07 -16.92 -17.51
CA ASN A 180 16.43 -17.88 -16.60
C ASN A 180 14.90 -17.88 -16.77
N GLN A 181 14.24 -18.97 -16.38
CA GLN A 181 12.79 -19.13 -16.57
C GLN A 181 11.97 -18.02 -15.88
N HIS A 182 12.40 -17.59 -14.69
CA HIS A 182 11.72 -16.55 -13.92
C HIS A 182 11.78 -15.20 -14.62
N SER A 183 12.91 -14.87 -15.26
CA SER A 183 13.08 -13.68 -16.08
C SER A 183 12.15 -13.69 -17.28
N ARG A 184 12.02 -14.83 -17.98
CA ARG A 184 11.13 -14.95 -19.14
C ARG A 184 9.67 -14.69 -18.77
N VAL A 185 9.23 -15.26 -17.64
CA VAL A 185 7.88 -15.03 -17.09
C VAL A 185 7.69 -13.56 -16.70
N THR A 186 8.69 -12.97 -16.04
CA THR A 186 8.70 -11.55 -15.62
C THR A 186 8.53 -10.61 -16.81
N ILE A 187 9.35 -10.79 -17.84
CA ILE A 187 9.35 -9.96 -19.06
C ILE A 187 8.03 -10.11 -19.81
N SER A 188 7.55 -11.35 -20.00
CA SER A 188 6.28 -11.60 -20.69
C SER A 188 5.09 -10.96 -19.97
N ARG A 189 5.09 -10.97 -18.63
CA ARG A 189 4.07 -10.30 -17.84
C ARG A 189 4.15 -8.78 -17.96
N ALA A 190 5.35 -8.19 -17.87
CA ALA A 190 5.53 -6.76 -18.03
C ALA A 190 5.07 -6.27 -19.41
N GLU A 191 5.45 -6.99 -20.48
CA GLU A 191 4.98 -6.72 -21.85
C GLU A 191 3.45 -6.78 -21.94
N THR A 192 2.83 -7.79 -21.33
CA THR A 192 1.37 -7.91 -21.28
C THR A 192 0.75 -6.68 -20.62
N LEU A 193 1.21 -6.28 -19.44
CA LEU A 193 0.71 -5.10 -18.72
C LEU A 193 0.79 -3.82 -19.55
N LEU A 194 1.90 -3.61 -20.26
CA LEU A 194 2.12 -2.44 -21.12
C LEU A 194 1.24 -2.47 -22.38
N SER A 195 0.92 -3.66 -22.90
CA SER A 195 0.11 -3.84 -24.12
C SER A 195 -1.41 -3.73 -23.88
N LEU A 196 -1.86 -3.78 -22.62
CA LEU A 196 -3.28 -3.71 -22.29
C LEU A 196 -3.89 -2.38 -22.74
N LYS A 197 -5.13 -2.44 -23.23
CA LYS A 197 -5.89 -1.23 -23.55
C LYS A 197 -6.10 -0.39 -22.27
N HIS A 198 -5.67 0.87 -22.30
CA HIS A 198 -5.59 1.74 -21.11
C HIS A 198 -4.64 1.22 -20.02
N GLY A 199 -3.69 0.33 -20.36
CA GLY A 199 -2.76 -0.30 -19.43
C GLY A 199 -1.93 0.70 -18.64
N LEU A 200 -1.34 1.69 -19.31
CA LEU A 200 -0.51 2.72 -18.68
C LEU A 200 -1.25 3.47 -17.55
N VAL A 201 -2.49 3.91 -17.79
CA VAL A 201 -3.31 4.61 -16.79
C VAL A 201 -3.70 3.67 -15.62
N ARG A 202 -3.78 2.37 -15.87
CA ARG A 202 -4.11 1.38 -14.83
C ARG A 202 -2.91 1.00 -13.98
N LEU A 203 -1.68 1.27 -14.43
CA LEU A 203 -0.47 1.01 -13.66
C LEU A 203 -0.35 1.91 -12.43
N ASP A 204 -1.15 2.99 -12.33
CA ASP A 204 -1.32 3.82 -11.11
C ASP A 204 -1.83 3.06 -9.90
N ASN A 205 -2.49 1.92 -10.11
CA ASN A 205 -2.97 1.08 -9.01
C ASN A 205 -2.44 -0.35 -9.13
N VAL A 206 -1.27 -0.55 -9.75
CA VAL A 206 -0.70 -1.91 -9.92
C VAL A 206 -0.41 -2.59 -8.58
N TRP A 207 -0.18 -1.80 -7.53
CA TRP A 207 0.03 -2.24 -6.15
C TRP A 207 -1.24 -2.18 -5.29
N GLY A 208 -2.38 -1.79 -5.86
CA GLY A 208 -3.62 -1.60 -5.14
C GLY A 208 -3.85 -0.16 -4.65
N VAL A 209 -4.96 0.03 -3.94
CA VAL A 209 -5.52 1.34 -3.57
C VAL A 209 -5.38 1.67 -2.08
N GLY A 210 -4.67 0.83 -1.33
CA GLY A 210 -4.39 0.98 0.10
C GLY A 210 -3.12 1.78 0.39
N GLY A 211 -2.82 1.93 1.68
CA GLY A 211 -1.64 2.61 2.23
C GLY A 211 -1.97 3.92 2.95
N GLY A 212 -1.21 4.23 4.01
CA GLY A 212 -1.41 5.43 4.83
C GLY A 212 -1.14 6.76 4.11
N THR A 213 -0.44 6.73 2.98
CA THR A 213 -0.15 7.90 2.14
C THR A 213 -1.27 8.23 1.16
N ARG A 214 -2.31 7.38 1.05
CA ARG A 214 -3.45 7.65 0.17
C ARG A 214 -4.31 8.80 0.73
N PRO A 215 -4.91 9.64 -0.13
CA PRO A 215 -5.80 10.69 0.34
C PRO A 215 -6.96 10.12 1.16
N VAL A 216 -7.25 10.72 2.32
CA VAL A 216 -8.31 10.27 3.25
C VAL A 216 -9.65 10.04 2.54
N LYS A 217 -10.03 10.97 1.65
CA LYS A 217 -11.27 10.86 0.86
C LYS A 217 -11.31 9.62 -0.05
N SER A 218 -10.16 9.16 -0.54
CA SER A 218 -10.06 7.91 -1.32
C SER A 218 -10.31 6.70 -0.42
N LEU A 219 -9.68 6.66 0.77
CA LEU A 219 -9.84 5.58 1.75
C LEU A 219 -11.30 5.46 2.20
N ILE A 220 -11.96 6.57 2.52
CA ILE A 220 -13.39 6.60 2.87
C ILE A 220 -14.23 6.01 1.74
N ARG A 221 -13.96 6.38 0.48
CA ARG A 221 -14.68 5.81 -0.67
C ARG A 221 -14.51 4.30 -0.79
N GLN A 222 -13.31 3.77 -0.54
CA GLN A 222 -13.08 2.32 -0.56
C GLN A 222 -13.82 1.62 0.58
N MET A 223 -13.81 2.19 1.80
CA MET A 223 -14.57 1.66 2.93
C MET A 223 -16.08 1.64 2.65
N VAL A 224 -16.62 2.71 2.07
CA VAL A 224 -18.03 2.79 1.66
C VAL A 224 -18.36 1.76 0.56
N LEU A 225 -17.46 1.58 -0.41
CA LEU A 225 -17.66 0.60 -1.48
C LEU A 225 -17.69 -0.83 -0.91
N LEU A 226 -16.72 -1.17 -0.06
CA LEU A 226 -16.65 -2.44 0.66
C LEU A 226 -17.94 -2.74 1.43
N LEU A 227 -18.46 -1.77 2.20
CA LEU A 227 -19.70 -1.94 2.96
C LEU A 227 -20.89 -2.20 2.04
N ARG A 228 -21.00 -1.49 0.92
CA ARG A 228 -22.07 -1.68 -0.08
C ARG A 228 -21.98 -3.04 -0.78
N GLU A 229 -20.78 -3.46 -1.13
CA GLU A 229 -20.53 -4.77 -1.71
C GLU A 229 -20.91 -5.87 -0.73
N TYR A 230 -20.53 -5.74 0.54
CA TYR A 230 -20.94 -6.67 1.60
C TYR A 230 -22.46 -6.72 1.77
N LEU A 231 -23.16 -5.59 1.79
CA LEU A 231 -24.62 -5.58 1.89
C LEU A 231 -25.28 -6.35 0.73
N SER A 232 -24.63 -6.38 -0.42
CA SER A 232 -25.10 -7.10 -1.62
C SER A 232 -24.71 -8.58 -1.60
N SER A 233 -23.44 -8.90 -1.33
CA SER A 233 -22.87 -10.26 -1.43
C SER A 233 -23.06 -11.08 -0.14
N SER A 234 -23.08 -10.41 1.01
CA SER A 234 -23.01 -10.99 2.36
C SER A 234 -21.75 -11.83 2.62
N ASP A 235 -20.69 -11.59 1.85
CA ASP A 235 -19.40 -12.26 2.00
C ASP A 235 -18.54 -11.55 3.07
N LEU A 236 -18.45 -12.17 4.25
CA LEU A 236 -17.68 -11.65 5.38
C LEU A 236 -16.17 -11.71 5.13
N HIS A 237 -15.69 -12.75 4.43
CA HIS A 237 -14.26 -12.95 4.23
C HIS A 237 -13.74 -11.97 3.19
N GLU A 238 -14.53 -11.69 2.15
CA GLU A 238 -14.17 -10.67 1.17
C GLU A 238 -14.16 -9.27 1.77
N ALA A 239 -15.17 -8.92 2.57
CA ALA A 239 -15.19 -7.63 3.27
C ALA A 239 -13.98 -7.47 4.22
N SER A 240 -13.61 -8.54 4.93
CA SER A 240 -12.41 -8.58 5.77
C SER A 240 -11.13 -8.38 4.96
N ARG A 241 -10.98 -9.10 3.84
CA ARG A 241 -9.84 -8.99 2.94
C ARG A 241 -9.72 -7.55 2.42
N CYS A 242 -10.80 -7.00 1.88
CA CYS A 242 -10.83 -5.63 1.35
C CYS A 242 -10.40 -4.60 2.41
N LEU A 243 -10.82 -4.75 3.67
CA LEU A 243 -10.43 -3.85 4.74
C LEU A 243 -8.93 -3.95 5.06
N GLN A 244 -8.39 -5.17 5.11
CA GLN A 244 -6.97 -5.40 5.39
C GLN A 244 -6.06 -4.90 4.26
N GLU A 245 -6.51 -5.01 3.00
CA GLU A 245 -5.81 -4.49 1.82
C GLU A 245 -5.74 -2.95 1.78
N LEU A 246 -6.55 -2.24 2.58
CA LEU A 246 -6.41 -0.79 2.73
C LEU A 246 -5.19 -0.39 3.57
N GLU A 247 -4.66 -1.30 4.40
CA GLU A 247 -3.45 -1.10 5.21
C GLU A 247 -3.51 0.12 6.16
N VAL A 248 -4.70 0.45 6.69
CA VAL A 248 -4.92 1.62 7.57
C VAL A 248 -5.59 1.26 8.90
N PRO A 249 -4.97 0.41 9.75
CA PRO A 249 -5.59 -0.12 10.96
C PRO A 249 -6.03 0.97 11.96
N HIS A 250 -5.29 2.07 12.05
CA HIS A 250 -5.63 3.21 12.92
C HIS A 250 -6.76 4.09 12.38
N PHE A 251 -7.23 3.83 11.16
CA PHE A 251 -8.36 4.51 10.54
C PHE A 251 -9.61 3.63 10.47
N HIS A 252 -9.59 2.42 11.05
CA HIS A 252 -10.74 1.51 11.05
C HIS A 252 -11.98 2.07 11.79
N HIS A 253 -11.81 3.07 12.66
CA HIS A 253 -12.94 3.80 13.26
C HIS A 253 -13.81 4.52 12.20
N GLU A 254 -13.28 4.78 11.01
CA GLU A 254 -14.04 5.29 9.87
C GLU A 254 -14.99 4.25 9.29
N LEU A 255 -14.55 3.01 9.10
CA LEU A 255 -15.42 1.93 8.64
C LEU A 255 -16.59 1.71 9.61
N VAL A 256 -16.32 1.76 10.91
CA VAL A 256 -17.35 1.63 11.95
C VAL A 256 -18.35 2.78 11.85
N TYR A 257 -17.86 4.02 11.72
CA TYR A 257 -18.72 5.20 11.53
C TYR A 257 -19.62 5.05 10.30
N GLU A 258 -19.04 4.77 9.13
CA GLU A 258 -19.77 4.60 7.88
C GLU A 258 -20.78 3.44 7.93
N ALA A 259 -20.44 2.33 8.59
CA ALA A 259 -21.37 1.19 8.76
C ALA A 259 -22.60 1.57 9.61
N VAL A 260 -22.40 2.37 10.66
CA VAL A 260 -23.49 2.86 11.52
C VAL A 260 -24.34 3.88 10.76
N ILE A 261 -23.73 4.83 10.04
CA ILE A 261 -24.45 5.79 9.18
C ILE A 261 -25.32 5.04 8.17
N MET A 262 -24.76 4.09 7.42
CA MET A 262 -25.54 3.30 6.44
C MET A 262 -26.71 2.54 7.09
N THR A 263 -26.53 2.06 8.33
CA THR A 263 -27.60 1.40 9.08
C THR A 263 -28.73 2.39 9.44
N ILE A 264 -28.35 3.58 9.93
CA ILE A 264 -29.28 4.64 10.30
C ILE A 264 -30.06 5.12 9.07
N GLU A 265 -29.39 5.40 7.96
CA GLU A 265 -29.99 5.89 6.71
C GLU A 265 -30.94 4.86 6.07
N ALA A 266 -30.60 3.58 6.15
CA ALA A 266 -31.42 2.53 5.56
C ALA A 266 -32.74 2.32 6.32
N VAL A 267 -32.77 2.53 7.64
CA VAL A 267 -33.95 2.37 8.53
C VAL A 267 -34.61 0.98 8.42
N VAL A 268 -33.95 -0.02 7.83
CA VAL A 268 -34.50 -1.37 7.62
C VAL A 268 -33.72 -2.44 8.38
N GLY A 269 -34.44 -3.35 9.03
CA GLY A 269 -33.86 -4.43 9.85
C GLY A 269 -32.84 -5.33 9.15
N PRO A 270 -33.03 -5.74 7.88
CA PRO A 270 -32.06 -6.58 7.19
C PRO A 270 -30.67 -5.94 7.03
N THR A 271 -30.59 -4.62 6.80
CA THR A 271 -29.31 -3.90 6.75
C THR A 271 -28.64 -3.91 8.11
N GLU A 272 -29.42 -3.64 9.16
CA GLU A 272 -28.97 -3.67 10.55
C GLU A 272 -28.36 -5.02 10.92
N GLU A 273 -29.08 -6.13 10.66
CA GLU A 273 -28.62 -7.49 10.96
C GLU A 273 -27.31 -7.84 10.23
N LYS A 274 -27.18 -7.42 8.96
CA LYS A 274 -25.95 -7.62 8.20
C LYS A 274 -24.79 -6.80 8.80
N MET A 275 -25.00 -5.53 9.14
CA MET A 275 -23.94 -4.70 9.71
C MET A 275 -23.50 -5.20 11.09
N VAL A 276 -24.42 -5.63 11.96
CA VAL A 276 -24.08 -6.28 13.23
C VAL A 276 -23.24 -7.53 13.00
N ARG A 277 -23.59 -8.36 12.00
CA ARG A 277 -22.83 -9.57 11.65
C ARG A 277 -21.42 -9.24 11.16
N LEU A 278 -21.26 -8.24 10.29
CA LEU A 278 -19.96 -7.80 9.78
C LEU A 278 -19.08 -7.27 10.90
N LEU A 279 -19.57 -6.31 11.69
CA LEU A 279 -18.78 -5.71 12.77
C LEU A 279 -18.41 -6.73 13.84
N LYS A 280 -19.30 -7.68 14.16
CA LYS A 280 -18.97 -8.81 15.02
C LYS A 280 -17.83 -9.65 14.43
N PHE A 281 -17.93 -10.04 13.16
CA PHE A 281 -16.91 -10.85 12.50
C PHE A 281 -15.53 -10.16 12.54
N LEU A 282 -15.49 -8.87 12.20
CA LEU A 282 -14.25 -8.07 12.20
C LEU A 282 -13.69 -7.86 13.62
N SER A 283 -14.55 -7.77 14.63
CA SER A 283 -14.14 -7.69 16.04
C SER A 283 -13.60 -9.02 16.54
N ASP A 284 -14.28 -10.14 16.26
CA ASP A 284 -13.86 -11.49 16.68
C ASP A 284 -12.51 -11.86 16.02
N ALA A 285 -12.29 -11.41 14.79
CA ALA A 285 -11.02 -11.56 14.07
C ALA A 285 -9.92 -10.57 14.51
N VAL A 286 -10.21 -9.65 15.44
CA VAL A 286 -9.29 -8.60 15.94
C VAL A 286 -8.79 -7.68 14.81
N ILE A 287 -9.54 -7.57 13.72
CA ILE A 287 -9.25 -6.65 12.61
C ILE A 287 -9.67 -5.24 13.00
N ILE A 288 -10.83 -5.11 13.65
CA ILE A 288 -11.24 -3.88 14.33
C ILE A 288 -10.97 -4.07 15.81
N THR A 289 -10.01 -3.31 16.34
CA THR A 289 -9.71 -3.34 17.77
C THR A 289 -10.86 -2.73 18.59
N PRO A 290 -11.02 -3.09 19.87
CA PRO A 290 -12.05 -2.49 20.73
C PRO A 290 -11.99 -0.97 20.78
N ASP A 291 -10.79 -0.40 20.72
CA ASP A 291 -10.56 1.05 20.68
C ASP A 291 -11.03 1.68 19.35
N MET A 292 -10.77 1.06 18.20
CA MET A 292 -11.31 1.53 16.91
C MET A 292 -12.84 1.43 16.86
N MET A 293 -13.41 0.35 17.42
CA MET A 293 -14.85 0.17 17.56
C MET A 293 -15.48 1.27 18.42
N GLU A 294 -14.91 1.54 19.60
CA GLU A 294 -15.39 2.58 20.51
C GLU A 294 -15.28 3.98 19.87
N ARG A 295 -14.15 4.32 19.23
CA ARG A 295 -13.98 5.62 18.56
C ARG A 295 -15.00 5.84 17.45
N GLY A 296 -15.27 4.83 16.63
CA GLY A 296 -16.24 4.94 15.54
C GLY A 296 -17.65 5.20 16.06
N ILE A 297 -18.06 4.51 17.12
CA ILE A 297 -19.37 4.70 17.76
C ILE A 297 -19.45 6.05 18.49
N MET A 298 -18.40 6.47 19.19
CA MET A 298 -18.38 7.77 19.88
C MET A 298 -18.53 8.95 18.92
N ARG A 299 -17.94 8.87 17.72
CA ARG A 299 -18.16 9.88 16.66
C ARG A 299 -19.62 9.99 16.25
N ILE A 300 -20.33 8.85 16.15
CA ILE A 300 -21.77 8.87 15.87
C ILE A 300 -22.54 9.59 16.98
N PHE A 301 -22.10 9.48 18.24
CA PHE A 301 -22.74 10.17 19.36
C PHE A 301 -22.54 11.69 19.29
N GLU A 302 -21.36 12.12 18.88
CA GLU A 302 -21.03 13.53 18.67
C GLU A 302 -21.87 14.14 17.54
N ASP A 303 -22.03 13.40 16.44
CA ASP A 303 -22.78 13.85 15.25
C ASP A 303 -24.29 13.59 15.32
N LEU A 304 -24.80 12.96 16.39
CA LEU A 304 -26.17 12.40 16.43
C LEU A 304 -27.27 13.44 16.21
N ASP A 305 -27.10 14.64 16.75
CA ASP A 305 -28.07 15.73 16.60
C ASP A 305 -28.14 16.22 15.14
N ASP A 306 -26.99 16.27 14.45
CA ASP A 306 -26.90 16.65 13.04
C ASP A 306 -27.46 15.53 12.15
N ILE A 307 -27.12 14.27 12.43
CA ILE A 307 -27.70 13.10 11.75
C ILE A 307 -29.23 13.09 11.88
N CYS A 308 -29.78 13.52 13.03
CA CYS A 308 -31.22 13.61 13.24
C CYS A 308 -31.91 14.69 12.37
N LEU A 309 -31.17 15.66 11.82
CA LEU A 309 -31.72 16.64 10.88
C LEU A 309 -32.10 15.96 9.56
N ASP A 310 -31.30 15.00 9.11
CA ASP A 310 -31.53 14.24 7.88
C ASP A 310 -32.44 13.02 8.12
N VAL A 311 -32.26 12.34 9.25
CA VAL A 311 -33.00 11.12 9.62
C VAL A 311 -33.67 11.30 11.00
N PRO A 312 -34.95 11.76 11.07
CA PRO A 312 -35.62 12.07 12.34
C PRO A 312 -35.77 10.89 13.33
N VAL A 313 -35.61 9.66 12.84
CA VAL A 313 -35.67 8.41 13.63
C VAL A 313 -34.28 7.87 14.01
N ALA A 314 -33.20 8.58 13.68
CA ALA A 314 -31.82 8.12 13.87
C ALA A 314 -31.53 7.67 15.29
N HIS A 315 -31.97 8.46 16.29
CA HIS A 315 -31.81 8.13 17.70
C HIS A 315 -32.35 6.73 18.06
N SER A 316 -33.59 6.42 17.63
CA SER A 316 -34.22 5.13 17.91
C SER A 316 -33.60 3.96 17.13
N VAL A 317 -33.11 4.22 15.91
CA VAL A 317 -32.42 3.19 15.11
C VAL A 317 -31.06 2.88 15.73
N LEU A 318 -30.31 3.91 16.13
CA LEU A 318 -29.02 3.79 16.79
C LEU A 318 -29.13 3.05 18.14
N GLU A 319 -30.10 3.41 18.97
CA GLU A 319 -30.36 2.72 20.24
C GLU A 319 -30.56 1.21 20.03
N ARG A 320 -31.46 0.84 19.11
CA ARG A 320 -31.72 -0.57 18.75
C ARG A 320 -30.48 -1.27 18.21
N PHE A 321 -29.73 -0.61 17.32
CA PHE A 321 -28.51 -1.15 16.75
C PHE A 321 -27.46 -1.46 17.84
N LEU A 322 -27.22 -0.51 18.76
CA LEU A 322 -26.26 -0.70 19.85
C LEU A 322 -26.67 -1.81 20.80
N GLU A 323 -27.96 -1.94 21.14
CA GLU A 323 -28.43 -3.08 21.93
C GLU A 323 -28.13 -4.41 21.23
N ASN A 324 -28.28 -4.48 19.91
CA ASN A 324 -27.98 -5.68 19.13
C ASN A 324 -26.48 -5.95 19.10
N CYS A 325 -25.64 -4.92 18.99
CA CYS A 325 -24.19 -5.05 19.11
C CYS A 325 -23.75 -5.55 20.50
N GLU A 326 -24.36 -5.02 21.57
CA GLU A 326 -24.09 -5.42 22.96
C GLU A 326 -24.52 -6.87 23.20
N LYS A 327 -25.73 -7.24 22.77
CA LYS A 327 -26.23 -8.63 22.82
C LYS A 327 -25.33 -9.59 22.03
N ALA A 328 -24.74 -9.13 20.93
CA ALA A 328 -23.78 -9.88 20.12
C ALA A 328 -22.36 -9.95 20.73
N GLY A 329 -22.10 -9.18 21.79
CA GLY A 329 -20.93 -9.31 22.66
C GLY A 329 -19.65 -8.64 22.18
N PHE A 330 -19.71 -7.74 21.19
CA PHE A 330 -18.52 -7.07 20.64
C PHE A 330 -18.39 -5.59 21.03
N ILE A 331 -19.37 -5.04 21.77
CA ILE A 331 -19.26 -3.74 22.44
C ILE A 331 -19.60 -3.87 23.92
N THR A 332 -19.13 -2.92 24.72
CA THR A 332 -19.35 -2.95 26.17
C THR A 332 -20.64 -2.22 26.56
N HIS A 333 -21.29 -2.69 27.64
CA HIS A 333 -22.41 -1.99 28.26
C HIS A 333 -22.05 -0.52 28.62
N ASN A 334 -20.81 -0.27 29.04
CA ASN A 334 -20.36 1.07 29.38
C ASN A 334 -20.40 2.01 28.18
N LEU A 335 -20.09 1.53 26.97
CA LEU A 335 -20.20 2.33 25.75
C LEU A 335 -21.66 2.65 25.43
N VAL A 336 -22.56 1.67 25.50
CA VAL A 336 -24.00 1.87 25.22
C VAL A 336 -24.60 2.93 26.14
N ARG A 337 -24.21 2.95 27.42
CA ARG A 337 -24.68 3.96 28.40
C ARG A 337 -24.25 5.39 28.09
N LYS A 338 -23.25 5.60 27.20
CA LYS A 338 -22.81 6.93 26.78
C LYS A 338 -23.70 7.52 25.67
N LEU A 339 -24.66 6.75 25.11
CA LEU A 339 -25.59 7.23 24.10
C LEU A 339 -26.30 8.51 24.59
N PRO A 340 -26.22 9.64 23.85
CA PRO A 340 -26.87 10.88 24.27
C PRO A 340 -28.37 10.71 24.43
N THR A 341 -28.94 11.18 25.54
CA THR A 341 -30.39 11.17 25.72
C THR A 341 -31.04 12.17 24.77
N ARG A 342 -32.06 11.75 24.03
CA ARG A 342 -32.83 12.64 23.16
C ARG A 342 -33.34 13.84 23.97
N GLY A 343 -32.78 15.02 23.71
CA GLY A 343 -33.26 16.27 24.29
C GLY A 343 -34.70 16.48 23.86
N ARG A 344 -35.66 16.22 24.75
CA ARG A 344 -37.06 16.61 24.52
C ARG A 344 -37.09 18.13 24.44
N LYS A 345 -37.00 18.72 23.25
CA LYS A 345 -37.52 20.07 23.00
C LYS A 345 -39.02 20.00 23.28
N ARG A 346 -39.39 20.24 24.54
CA ARG A 346 -40.77 20.62 24.87
C ARG A 346 -40.99 21.93 24.14
N PHE A 347 -41.65 21.86 22.99
CA PHE A 347 -42.37 23.02 22.50
C PHE A 347 -43.38 23.33 23.59
N VAL A 348 -43.06 24.32 24.43
CA VAL A 348 -44.06 24.97 25.26
C VAL A 348 -44.98 25.62 24.25
N SER A 349 -46.14 25.02 24.00
CA SER A 349 -47.20 25.72 23.29
C SER A 349 -47.56 26.92 24.17
N GLU A 350 -47.17 28.12 23.73
CA GLU A 350 -47.75 29.37 24.21
C GLU A 350 -49.26 29.29 23.94
N GLY A 351 -50.02 28.77 24.90
CA GLY A 351 -51.40 28.38 24.60
C GLY A 351 -52.16 27.73 25.74
N ASP A 352 -51.94 28.16 26.99
CA ASP A 352 -53.00 28.10 28.00
C ASP A 352 -52.75 29.19 29.05
N GLY A 353 -53.42 30.34 28.86
CA GLY A 353 -53.58 31.39 29.87
C GLY A 353 -54.52 30.96 31.00
N GLY A 354 -54.22 29.84 31.65
CA GLY A 354 -54.99 29.28 32.75
C GLY A 354 -54.88 30.13 34.00
N ARG A 355 -55.91 30.94 34.25
CA ARG A 355 -56.11 31.79 35.43
C ARG A 355 -55.60 31.17 36.74
N ILE A 356 -54.73 31.91 37.42
CA ILE A 356 -54.41 31.69 38.83
C ILE A 356 -55.69 31.94 39.65
N LYS A 357 -56.13 30.94 40.41
CA LYS A 357 -57.15 31.14 41.45
C LYS A 357 -56.47 31.80 42.65
N ASP A 358 -56.77 33.07 42.87
CA ASP A 358 -56.44 33.73 44.13
C ASP A 358 -57.29 33.11 45.25
N HIS A 359 -56.61 32.46 46.19
CA HIS A 359 -57.17 32.11 47.48
C HIS A 359 -56.92 33.28 48.44
N LEU A 360 -57.95 34.08 48.68
CA LEU A 360 -58.01 34.96 49.86
C LEU A 360 -59.09 34.42 50.79
N TYR A 361 -58.69 34.25 52.05
CA TYR A 361 -59.50 33.87 53.20
C TYR A 361 -60.52 34.94 53.57
#